data_AF-A0A8J2KZI8-F1
#
_entry.id   AF-A0A8J2KZI8-F1
#
_cell.length_a   1.000
_cell.length_b   1.000
_cell.length_c   1.000
_cell.angle_alpha   90.00
_cell.angle_beta   90.00
_cell.angle_gamma   90.00
#
_symmetry.space_group_name_H-M   'P 1'
#
loop_
_entity.id
_entity.type
_entity.pdbx_description
1 polymer ?
#
loop_
_entity_poly.entity_id
_entity_poly.type
_entity_poly.pdbx_seq_one_letter_code
_entity_poly.pdbx_strand_id
1 'polypeptide(L)'
;YFRSDWKNSAPSVWVTSFCARVFTEAIFNEWENFLFIDPNIISKAVSWVLQFQTSEGSFYEVSQYSDRKLNDTYANDGYVQRPNITLTAHVLIALHSVKDLPGDLGPKLAQARQRAISYLEIKTDQMRNSHSTPYEIALVAYALMVSKSPKADQAFILLAEKKKTQGKLNMFKF
;
A
#
# COMPACT_ATOMS: atom_id res chain seq x y z
N TYR A 1 -15.07 -4.02 5.22
CA TYR A 1 -13.68 -4.29 5.62
C TYR A 1 -13.46 -5.79 5.66
N PHE A 2 -12.21 -6.24 5.56
CA PHE A 2 -11.82 -7.65 5.66
C PHE A 2 -11.04 -7.90 6.95
N ARG A 3 -11.10 -9.14 7.44
CA ARG A 3 -10.57 -9.56 8.74
C ARG A 3 -9.19 -10.21 8.60
N SER A 4 -8.36 -10.10 9.63
CA SER A 4 -6.97 -10.57 9.63
C SER A 4 -6.77 -12.09 9.79
N ASP A 5 -7.67 -12.78 10.48
CA ASP A 5 -7.62 -14.22 10.80
C ASP A 5 -9.02 -14.86 10.94
N TRP A 6 -9.10 -16.12 11.40
CA TRP A 6 -10.36 -16.88 11.52
C TRP A 6 -10.91 -17.02 12.94
N LYS A 7 -10.14 -16.71 14.00
CA LYS A 7 -10.51 -17.02 15.40
C LYS A 7 -11.01 -15.80 16.18
N ASN A 8 -10.45 -14.62 15.99
CA ASN A 8 -10.82 -13.44 16.79
C ASN A 8 -10.52 -12.11 16.09
N SER A 9 -10.68 -12.10 14.77
CA SER A 9 -9.96 -11.19 13.91
C SER A 9 -10.48 -9.76 13.90
N ALA A 10 -9.61 -8.87 14.35
CA ALA A 10 -9.72 -7.45 14.10
C ALA A 10 -9.72 -7.16 12.59
N PRO A 11 -10.33 -6.04 12.16
CA PRO A 11 -10.14 -5.55 10.80
C PRO A 11 -8.65 -5.34 10.48
N SER A 12 -8.28 -5.42 9.20
CA SER A 12 -6.94 -5.04 8.75
C SER A 12 -7.02 -4.18 7.49
N VAL A 13 -6.33 -3.05 7.53
CA VAL A 13 -6.10 -2.12 6.40
C VAL A 13 -5.28 -2.81 5.32
N TRP A 14 -4.24 -3.56 5.70
CA TRP A 14 -3.44 -4.33 4.75
C TRP A 14 -4.29 -5.36 4.00
N VAL A 15 -5.07 -6.18 4.72
CA VAL A 15 -5.92 -7.21 4.09
C VAL A 15 -7.01 -6.55 3.26
N THR A 16 -7.64 -5.50 3.79
CA THR A 16 -8.76 -4.86 3.10
C THR A 16 -8.33 -4.22 1.79
N SER A 17 -7.19 -3.53 1.78
CA SER A 17 -6.61 -2.98 0.55
C SER A 17 -6.19 -4.08 -0.43
N PHE A 18 -5.58 -5.16 0.05
CA PHE A 18 -5.22 -6.30 -0.79
C PHE A 18 -6.44 -6.93 -1.47
N CYS A 19 -7.51 -7.21 -0.71
CA CYS A 19 -8.76 -7.75 -1.26
C CYS A 19 -9.41 -6.79 -2.26
N ALA A 20 -9.43 -5.49 -1.98
CA ALA A 20 -9.98 -4.50 -2.91
C ALA A 20 -9.25 -4.50 -4.26
N ARG A 21 -7.91 -4.63 -4.22
CA ARG A 21 -7.09 -4.77 -5.43
C ARG A 21 -7.43 -6.05 -6.19
N VAL A 22 -7.38 -7.20 -5.53
CA VAL A 22 -7.63 -8.52 -6.16
C VAL A 22 -9.02 -8.56 -6.80
N PHE A 23 -10.04 -8.04 -6.11
CA PHE A 23 -11.40 -7.98 -6.65
C PHE A 23 -11.52 -7.05 -7.84
N THR A 24 -10.83 -5.91 -7.84
CA THR A 24 -10.81 -5.03 -9.00
C THR A 24 -10.14 -5.70 -10.20
N GLU A 25 -8.99 -6.35 -9.98
CA GLU A 25 -8.27 -7.07 -11.04
C GLU A 25 -9.09 -8.27 -11.56
N ALA A 26 -9.87 -8.93 -10.70
CA ALA A 26 -10.74 -10.03 -11.10
C ALA A 26 -11.91 -9.57 -11.98
N ILE A 27 -12.50 -8.39 -11.70
CA ILE A 27 -13.58 -7.83 -12.55
C ILE A 27 -13.03 -7.38 -13.91
N PHE A 28 -11.87 -6.73 -13.95
CA PHE A 28 -11.34 -6.16 -15.19
C PHE A 28 -10.89 -7.21 -16.22
N ASN A 29 -10.62 -8.43 -15.78
CA ASN A 29 -10.20 -9.53 -16.66
C ASN A 29 -11.42 -10.35 -17.11
N GLU A 30 -11.24 -11.27 -18.06
CA GLU A 30 -12.29 -12.14 -18.67
C GLU A 30 -13.06 -13.06 -17.69
N TRP A 31 -12.86 -12.90 -16.38
CA TRP A 31 -13.47 -13.68 -15.32
C TRP A 31 -14.90 -13.27 -14.99
N GLU A 32 -15.41 -12.16 -15.53
CA GLU A 32 -16.81 -11.75 -15.33
C GLU A 32 -17.81 -12.85 -15.71
N ASN A 33 -17.43 -13.73 -16.65
CA ASN A 33 -18.23 -14.88 -17.08
C ASN A 33 -18.22 -16.06 -16.09
N PHE A 34 -17.28 -16.07 -15.13
CA PHE A 34 -17.07 -17.19 -14.19
C PHE A 34 -17.30 -16.78 -12.73
N LEU A 35 -17.16 -15.50 -12.40
CA LEU A 35 -17.24 -14.99 -11.04
C LEU A 35 -17.92 -13.61 -11.02
N PHE A 36 -19.06 -13.53 -10.35
CA PHE A 36 -19.70 -12.25 -10.05
C PHE A 36 -19.16 -11.66 -8.76
N ILE A 37 -18.64 -10.43 -8.83
CA ILE A 37 -18.20 -9.65 -7.67
C ILE A 37 -19.06 -8.39 -7.61
N ASP A 38 -19.77 -8.19 -6.50
CA ASP A 38 -20.57 -6.98 -6.30
C ASP A 38 -19.65 -5.74 -6.22
N PRO A 39 -19.77 -4.77 -7.15
CA PRO A 39 -18.97 -3.54 -7.15
C PRO A 39 -19.08 -2.71 -5.87
N ASN A 40 -20.19 -2.86 -5.13
CA ASN A 40 -20.36 -2.21 -3.84
C ASN A 40 -19.37 -2.70 -2.79
N ILE A 41 -18.88 -3.95 -2.89
CA ILE A 41 -17.88 -4.49 -1.96
C ILE A 41 -16.57 -3.72 -2.09
N ILE A 42 -16.14 -3.43 -3.33
CA ILE A 42 -14.92 -2.66 -3.59
C ILE A 42 -15.10 -1.23 -3.07
N SER A 43 -16.24 -0.60 -3.38
CA SER A 43 -16.54 0.77 -2.94
C SER A 43 -16.55 0.89 -1.41
N LYS A 44 -17.16 -0.07 -0.71
CA LYS A 44 -17.17 -0.14 0.77
C LYS A 44 -15.77 -0.41 1.34
N ALA A 45 -14.99 -1.27 0.69
CA ALA A 45 -13.62 -1.56 1.12
C ALA A 45 -12.73 -0.33 1.00
N VAL A 46 -12.76 0.37 -0.13
CA VAL A 46 -12.02 1.62 -0.36
C VAL A 46 -12.47 2.70 0.62
N SER A 47 -13.78 2.94 0.72
CA SER A 47 -14.33 3.95 1.65
C SER A 47 -13.90 3.70 3.10
N TRP A 48 -13.78 2.43 3.52
CA TRP A 48 -13.27 2.08 4.83
C TRP A 48 -11.76 2.33 4.94
N VAL A 49 -10.95 1.87 3.98
CA VAL A 49 -9.49 2.08 3.98
C VAL A 49 -9.11 3.56 4.06
N LEU A 50 -9.84 4.43 3.35
CA LEU A 50 -9.57 5.87 3.33
C LEU A 50 -9.70 6.56 4.70
N GLN A 51 -10.37 5.93 5.67
CA GLN A 51 -10.50 6.46 7.04
C GLN A 51 -9.20 6.33 7.86
N PHE A 52 -8.26 5.49 7.40
CA PHE A 52 -7.00 5.20 8.09
C PHE A 52 -5.80 5.88 7.44
N GLN A 53 -6.04 6.99 6.73
CA GLN A 53 -5.00 7.88 6.24
C GLN A 53 -4.75 9.00 7.24
N THR A 54 -3.49 9.25 7.58
CA THR A 54 -3.08 10.38 8.43
C THR A 54 -3.12 11.70 7.67
N SER A 55 -3.03 12.82 8.38
CA SER A 55 -2.89 14.15 7.79
C SER A 55 -1.62 14.28 6.92
N GLU A 56 -0.56 13.54 7.24
CA GLU A 56 0.68 13.49 6.45
C GLU A 56 0.56 12.63 5.19
N GLY A 57 -0.52 11.88 5.01
CA GLY A 57 -0.76 11.03 3.84
C GLY A 57 -0.35 9.56 4.00
N SER A 58 0.25 9.19 5.13
CA SER A 58 0.56 7.79 5.44
C SER A 58 -0.67 6.99 5.86
N PHE A 59 -0.63 5.68 5.68
CA PHE A 59 -1.65 4.77 6.22
C PHE A 59 -1.14 4.05 7.46
N TYR A 60 -2.06 3.75 8.38
CA TYR A 60 -1.77 3.01 9.60
C TYR A 60 -2.70 1.80 9.74
N GLU A 61 -2.23 0.78 10.44
CA GLU A 61 -3.01 -0.43 10.69
C GLU A 61 -3.88 -0.25 11.95
N VAL A 62 -5.07 -0.85 11.94
CA VAL A 62 -6.02 -0.78 13.06
C VAL A 62 -5.83 -1.88 14.09
N SER A 63 -5.18 -2.98 13.69
CA SER A 63 -4.90 -4.12 14.55
C SER A 63 -3.42 -4.19 14.91
N GLN A 64 -3.14 -4.36 16.20
CA GLN A 64 -1.80 -4.62 16.72
C GLN A 64 -1.30 -6.05 16.40
N TYR A 65 -2.18 -6.93 15.92
CA TYR A 65 -1.95 -8.39 15.94
C TYR A 65 -1.59 -9.03 14.59
N SER A 66 -1.43 -8.29 13.50
CA SER A 66 -0.86 -8.94 12.31
C SER A 66 0.65 -9.11 12.48
N ASP A 67 1.04 -10.31 12.93
CA ASP A 67 2.36 -10.92 12.80
C ASP A 67 2.72 -11.03 11.31
N ARG A 68 3.03 -9.88 10.74
CA ARG A 68 3.53 -9.73 9.38
C ARG A 68 4.79 -8.92 9.56
N LYS A 69 5.87 -9.29 8.87
CA LYS A 69 7.09 -8.49 8.69
C LYS A 69 6.85 -7.07 8.11
N LEU A 70 5.60 -6.63 8.06
CA LEU A 70 5.02 -5.48 7.39
C LEU A 70 4.16 -4.66 8.35
N ASN A 71 4.29 -4.85 9.67
CA ASN A 71 3.44 -4.20 10.66
C ASN A 71 4.26 -3.53 11.78
N ASP A 72 5.19 -2.65 11.40
CA ASP A 72 5.94 -1.78 12.33
C ASP A 72 5.16 -0.51 12.73
N THR A 73 3.84 -0.49 12.53
CA THR A 73 3.01 0.64 12.96
C THR A 73 2.97 0.68 14.48
N TYR A 74 3.71 1.62 15.07
CA TYR A 74 3.68 1.88 16.50
C TYR A 74 2.73 3.04 16.76
N ALA A 75 1.62 2.76 17.45
CA ALA A 75 0.67 3.77 17.92
C ALA A 75 0.67 3.79 19.45
N ASN A 76 0.79 4.98 20.04
CA ASN A 76 0.66 5.19 21.48
C ASN A 76 -0.41 6.26 21.71
N ASP A 77 -1.33 6.00 22.64
CA ASP A 77 -2.40 6.93 23.02
C ASP A 77 -3.24 7.47 21.84
N GLY A 78 -3.50 6.62 20.83
CA GLY A 78 -4.25 6.99 19.62
C GLY A 78 -3.46 7.73 18.55
N TYR A 79 -2.19 8.06 18.78
CA TYR A 79 -1.31 8.70 17.80
C TYR A 79 -0.34 7.71 17.18
N VAL A 80 -0.29 7.69 15.85
CA VAL A 80 0.66 6.87 15.08
C VAL A 80 2.06 7.50 15.17
N GLN A 81 2.93 6.95 16.00
CA GLN A 81 4.29 7.47 16.21
C GLN A 81 5.24 7.04 15.10
N ARG A 82 5.06 5.83 14.56
CA ARG A 82 5.84 5.33 13.42
C ARG A 82 4.90 4.79 12.36
N PRO A 83 4.53 5.60 11.34
CA PRO A 83 3.73 5.11 10.24
C PRO A 83 4.54 4.10 9.43
N ASN A 84 3.90 3.00 9.05
CA ASN A 84 4.58 1.96 8.29
C ASN A 84 4.61 2.33 6.81
N ILE A 85 5.83 2.54 6.31
CA ILE A 85 6.04 2.91 4.91
C ILE A 85 5.62 1.82 3.93
N THR A 86 5.81 0.56 4.28
CA THR A 86 5.41 -0.59 3.46
C THR A 86 3.90 -0.70 3.36
N LEU A 87 3.19 -0.44 4.47
CA LEU A 87 1.72 -0.39 4.47
C LEU A 87 1.22 0.72 3.55
N THR A 88 1.80 1.92 3.65
CA THR A 88 1.42 3.05 2.80
C THR A 88 1.65 2.74 1.31
N ALA A 89 2.80 2.17 0.96
CA ALA A 89 3.09 1.75 -0.40
C ALA A 89 2.11 0.67 -0.91
N HIS A 90 1.85 -0.36 -0.10
CA HIS A 90 0.89 -1.42 -0.39
C HIS A 90 -0.52 -0.87 -0.65
N VAL A 91 -1.00 0.00 0.25
CA VAL A 91 -2.31 0.63 0.11
C VAL A 91 -2.35 1.50 -1.13
N LEU A 92 -1.30 2.29 -1.44
CA LEU A 92 -1.26 3.10 -2.66
C LEU A 92 -1.37 2.26 -3.93
N ILE A 93 -0.65 1.14 -4.01
CA ILE A 93 -0.73 0.20 -5.15
C ILE A 93 -2.17 -0.31 -5.30
N ALA A 94 -2.77 -0.76 -4.19
CA ALA A 94 -4.15 -1.24 -4.20
C ALA A 94 -5.13 -0.15 -4.62
N LEU A 95 -5.01 1.04 -4.04
CA LEU A 95 -5.86 2.18 -4.39
C LEU A 95 -5.69 2.54 -5.85
N HIS A 96 -4.50 2.45 -6.45
CA HIS A 96 -4.28 2.77 -7.87
C HIS A 96 -4.95 1.77 -8.83
N SER A 97 -5.09 0.50 -8.42
CA SER A 97 -5.79 -0.52 -9.23
C SER A 97 -7.27 -0.22 -9.41
N VAL A 98 -7.90 0.42 -8.40
CA VAL A 98 -9.33 0.74 -8.39
C VAL A 98 -9.67 1.81 -9.42
N LYS A 99 -10.64 1.56 -10.29
CA LYS A 99 -11.15 2.54 -11.26
C LYS A 99 -12.67 2.69 -11.09
N ASP A 100 -13.21 3.79 -11.62
CA ASP A 100 -14.65 3.98 -11.81
C ASP A 100 -15.51 3.78 -10.55
N LEU A 101 -15.14 4.47 -9.47
CA LEU A 101 -15.95 4.47 -8.24
C LEU A 101 -17.15 5.43 -8.35
N PRO A 102 -18.34 5.05 -7.85
CA PRO A 102 -19.53 5.88 -7.91
C PRO A 102 -19.47 7.08 -6.95
N GLY A 103 -20.12 8.18 -7.36
CA GLY A 103 -20.37 9.35 -6.53
C GLY A 103 -19.11 10.05 -6.00
N ASP A 104 -19.16 10.54 -4.77
CA ASP A 104 -18.10 11.36 -4.15
C ASP A 104 -16.84 10.57 -3.76
N LEU A 105 -16.83 9.25 -3.95
CA LEU A 105 -15.71 8.41 -3.56
C LEU A 105 -14.51 8.56 -4.53
N GLY A 106 -14.78 8.84 -5.81
CA GLY A 106 -13.74 9.09 -6.81
C GLY A 106 -12.81 10.26 -6.44
N PRO A 107 -13.33 11.47 -6.18
CA PRO A 107 -12.52 12.60 -5.73
C PRO A 107 -11.76 12.34 -4.43
N LYS A 108 -12.38 11.68 -3.44
CA LYS A 108 -11.73 11.31 -2.17
C LYS A 108 -10.56 10.34 -2.40
N LEU A 109 -10.76 9.34 -3.25
CA LEU A 109 -9.72 8.40 -3.65
C LEU A 109 -8.56 9.11 -4.35
N ALA A 110 -8.83 10.01 -5.29
CA ALA A 110 -7.81 10.78 -5.99
C ALA A 110 -6.97 11.64 -5.02
N GLN A 111 -7.63 12.34 -4.09
CA GLN A 111 -6.96 13.10 -3.04
C GLN A 111 -6.09 12.20 -2.14
N ALA A 112 -6.62 11.05 -1.73
CA ALA A 112 -5.90 10.12 -0.87
C ALA A 112 -4.65 9.54 -1.56
N ARG A 113 -4.76 9.17 -2.85
CA ARG A 113 -3.61 8.76 -3.67
C ARG A 113 -2.55 9.84 -3.72
N GLN A 114 -2.94 11.08 -4.01
CA GLN A 114 -1.99 12.20 -4.11
C GLN A 114 -1.23 12.43 -2.80
N ARG A 115 -1.94 12.39 -1.66
CA ARG A 115 -1.32 12.52 -0.33
C ARG A 115 -0.35 11.37 -0.03
N ALA A 116 -0.72 10.14 -0.37
CA ALA A 116 0.15 8.98 -0.19
C ALA A 116 1.40 9.03 -1.09
N ILE A 117 1.26 9.50 -2.34
CA ILE A 117 2.39 9.72 -3.25
C ILE A 117 3.35 10.75 -2.63
N SER A 118 2.85 11.91 -2.23
CA SER A 118 3.69 12.96 -1.63
C SER A 118 4.39 12.49 -0.35
N TYR A 119 3.71 11.70 0.49
CA TYR A 119 4.32 11.08 1.67
C TYR A 119 5.50 10.16 1.28
N LEU A 120 5.30 9.26 0.31
CA LEU A 120 6.33 8.32 -0.14
C LEU A 120 7.49 9.02 -0.85
N GLU A 121 7.23 10.11 -1.58
CA GLU A 121 8.25 10.94 -2.22
C GLU A 121 9.18 11.61 -1.20
N ILE A 122 8.64 12.11 -0.09
CA ILE A 122 9.42 12.66 1.02
C ILE A 122 10.22 11.55 1.71
N LYS A 123 9.59 10.40 1.94
CA LYS A 123 10.26 9.28 2.61
C LYS A 123 11.36 8.66 1.77
N THR A 124 11.24 8.65 0.45
CA THR A 124 12.30 8.16 -0.45
C THR A 124 13.60 8.94 -0.26
N ASP A 125 13.55 10.26 -0.05
CA ASP A 125 14.74 11.06 0.23
C ASP A 125 15.38 10.67 1.58
N GLN A 126 14.55 10.35 2.57
CA GLN A 126 15.00 9.92 3.90
C GLN A 126 15.61 8.50 3.86
N MET A 127 15.08 7.59 3.02
CA MET A 127 15.55 6.22 2.91
C MET A 127 17.02 6.10 2.49
N ARG A 128 17.54 7.05 1.70
CA ARG A 128 18.95 7.06 1.28
C ARG A 128 19.92 7.12 2.46
N ASN A 129 19.56 7.89 3.49
CA ASN A 129 20.39 8.09 4.69
C ASN A 129 19.99 7.16 5.86
N SER A 130 18.97 6.32 5.67
CA SER A 130 18.41 5.45 6.69
C SER A 130 18.84 4.00 6.49
N HIS A 131 18.77 3.19 7.55
CA HIS A 131 18.97 1.73 7.46
C HIS A 131 17.74 1.01 6.88
N SER A 132 17.13 1.56 5.82
CA SER A 132 15.98 0.96 5.16
C SER A 132 16.36 -0.36 4.48
N THR A 133 15.51 -1.35 4.63
CA THR A 133 15.69 -2.68 4.03
C THR A 133 15.48 -2.63 2.52
N PRO A 134 16.10 -3.53 1.74
CA PRO A 134 15.84 -3.62 0.31
C PRO A 134 14.36 -3.88 -0.02
N TYR A 135 13.65 -4.56 0.88
CA TYR A 135 12.22 -4.84 0.74
C TYR A 135 11.38 -3.55 0.75
N GLU A 136 11.61 -2.68 1.74
CA GLU A 136 10.91 -1.41 1.86
C GLU A 136 11.13 -0.53 0.63
N ILE A 137 12.38 -0.41 0.19
CA ILE A 137 12.76 0.41 -0.97
C ILE A 137 12.10 -0.15 -2.24
N ALA A 138 12.09 -1.48 -2.42
CA ALA A 138 11.47 -2.11 -3.58
C ALA A 138 9.96 -1.86 -3.65
N LEU A 139 9.27 -1.97 -2.52
CA LEU A 139 7.83 -1.75 -2.48
C LEU A 139 7.47 -0.28 -2.73
N VAL A 140 8.23 0.66 -2.18
CA VAL A 140 8.06 2.09 -2.43
C VAL A 140 8.36 2.45 -3.88
N ALA A 141 9.47 1.96 -4.44
CA ALA A 141 9.82 2.19 -5.84
C ALA A 141 8.71 1.68 -6.77
N TYR A 142 8.19 0.48 -6.51
CA TYR A 142 7.08 -0.08 -7.28
C TYR A 142 5.80 0.76 -7.14
N ALA A 143 5.44 1.19 -5.93
CA ALA A 143 4.27 2.04 -5.70
C ALA A 143 4.36 3.39 -6.43
N LEU A 144 5.52 4.04 -6.39
CA LEU A 144 5.78 5.30 -7.11
C LEU A 144 5.76 5.13 -8.62
N MET A 145 6.30 4.01 -9.13
CA MET A 145 6.28 3.68 -10.56
C MET A 145 4.85 3.46 -11.07
N VAL A 146 4.04 2.66 -10.36
CA VAL A 146 2.62 2.46 -10.69
C VAL A 146 1.87 3.79 -10.68
N SER A 147 2.24 4.69 -9.76
CA SER A 147 1.63 6.02 -9.64
C SER A 147 2.17 7.05 -10.64
N LYS A 148 3.14 6.69 -11.48
CA LYS A 148 3.84 7.59 -12.42
C LYS A 148 4.43 8.83 -11.73
N SER A 149 4.94 8.67 -10.50
CA SER A 149 5.60 9.74 -9.78
C SER A 149 6.95 10.08 -10.43
N PRO A 150 7.34 11.37 -10.49
CA PRO A 150 8.65 11.78 -10.99
C PRO A 150 9.81 11.24 -10.14
N LYS A 151 9.56 10.80 -8.89
CA LYS A 151 10.59 10.19 -8.04
C LYS A 151 10.70 8.67 -8.17
N ALA A 152 9.92 8.05 -9.06
CA ALA A 152 9.99 6.61 -9.28
C ALA A 152 11.41 6.15 -9.68
N ASP A 153 12.08 6.90 -10.56
CA ASP A 153 13.44 6.60 -11.00
C ASP A 153 14.46 6.72 -9.86
N GLN A 154 14.32 7.76 -9.03
CA GLN A 154 15.17 7.96 -7.87
C GLN A 154 15.04 6.79 -6.88
N ALA A 155 13.82 6.34 -6.60
CA ALA A 155 13.57 5.19 -5.74
C ALA A 155 14.12 3.89 -6.34
N PHE A 156 14.03 3.73 -7.66
CA PHE A 156 14.58 2.57 -8.37
C PHE A 156 16.12 2.55 -8.33
N ILE A 157 16.78 3.70 -8.52
CA ILE A 157 18.24 3.81 -8.40
C ILE A 157 18.68 3.45 -6.98
N LEU A 158 17.98 3.96 -5.96
CA LEU A 158 18.26 3.61 -4.55
C LEU A 158 18.13 2.10 -4.30
N LEU A 159 17.14 1.44 -4.92
CA LEU A 159 17.03 -0.01 -4.85
C LEU A 159 18.23 -0.68 -5.52
N ALA A 160 18.61 -0.24 -6.72
CA ALA A 160 19.71 -0.82 -7.48
C ALA A 160 21.05 -0.74 -6.74
N GLU A 161 21.29 0.31 -5.95
CA GLU A 161 22.44 0.44 -5.06
C GLU A 161 22.52 -0.67 -3.99
N LYS A 162 21.38 -1.24 -3.58
CA LYS A 162 21.32 -2.32 -2.56
C LYS A 162 21.43 -3.73 -3.14
N LYS A 163 21.65 -3.84 -4.45
CA LYS A 163 21.71 -5.12 -5.16
C LYS A 163 22.98 -5.90 -4.81
N LYS A 164 22.86 -7.21 -4.59
CA LYS A 164 24.00 -8.13 -4.48
C LYS A 164 24.16 -8.90 -5.78
N THR A 165 25.39 -8.94 -6.30
CA THR A 165 25.72 -9.72 -7.49
C THR A 165 26.36 -11.03 -7.06
N GLN A 166 25.74 -12.16 -7.41
CA GLN A 166 26.29 -13.50 -7.18
C GLN A 166 26.45 -14.18 -8.55
N GLY A 167 27.67 -14.20 -9.06
CA GLY A 167 27.96 -14.66 -10.42
C GLY A 167 27.33 -13.74 -11.48
N LYS A 168 26.51 -14.31 -12.38
CA LYS A 168 25.72 -13.53 -13.37
C LYS A 168 24.35 -13.09 -12.82
N LEU A 169 23.98 -13.50 -11.61
CA LEU A 169 22.68 -13.23 -11.03
C LEU A 169 22.71 -12.00 -10.13
N ASN A 170 21.64 -11.22 -10.22
CA ASN A 170 21.41 -10.03 -9.43
C ASN A 170 20.31 -10.33 -8.42
N MET A 171 20.60 -10.26 -7.12
CA MET A 171 19.64 -10.61 -6.06
C MET A 171 19.55 -9.52 -4.99
N PHE A 172 18.37 -9.45 -4.37
CA PHE A 172 18.14 -8.68 -3.15
C PHE A 172 17.88 -9.65 -2.00
N LYS A 173 18.47 -9.39 -0.84
CA LYS A 173 18.18 -10.15 0.38
C LYS A 173 17.07 -9.41 1.13
N PHE A 174 15.88 -10.01 1.14
CA PHE A 174 14.70 -9.53 1.86
C PHE A 174 14.59 -10.19 3.24
#